data_AF-A0A2H0QSL7-F1
#
_entry.id   AF-A0A2H0QSL7-F1
#
_cell.length_a   1.000
_cell.length_b   1.000
_cell.length_c   1.000
_cell.angle_alpha   90.00
_cell.angle_beta   90.00
_cell.angle_gamma   90.00
#
_symmetry.space_group_name_H-M   'P 1'
#
loop_
_entity.id
_entity.type
_entity.pdbx_description
1 polymer ?
#
loop_
_entity_poly.entity_id
_entity_poly.type
_entity_poly.pdbx_seq_one_letter_code
_entity_poly.pdbx_strand_id
1 'polypeptide(L)'
;MVVPTERYPRSREALLNQRPRVDKADNLLDDRGLRAMLSQAKQGGTKGVKGKLNVARTAYRATKIFSSENSRITNGTAMLMIGTAFLLDILEMATSWAVVGIIISVFISIFGTLTFFTWFNIKHVSVGPQNMKRFFIYIITTVLELIPGIDLIPVLAWMWTIGVTLMIIITRLEDKTGIKIPTSPKKAVTGTIEST
;
A
#
# COMPACT_ATOMS: atom_id res chain seq x y z
N MET A 1 -14.03 -52.13 10.64
CA MET A 1 -13.03 -51.08 10.97
C MET A 1 -13.80 -49.78 11.10
N VAL A 2 -13.97 -49.27 12.33
CA VAL A 2 -14.85 -48.13 12.62
C VAL A 2 -14.03 -46.85 12.50
N VAL A 3 -14.35 -46.00 11.53
CA VAL A 3 -13.69 -44.70 11.32
C VAL A 3 -14.22 -43.72 12.39
N PRO A 4 -13.36 -43.12 13.22
CA PRO A 4 -13.80 -42.15 14.22
C PRO A 4 -14.24 -40.85 13.53
N THR A 5 -15.46 -40.42 13.81
CA THR A 5 -15.96 -39.10 13.41
C THR A 5 -15.43 -38.06 14.39
N GLU A 6 -14.33 -37.39 14.01
CA GLU A 6 -13.84 -36.22 14.74
C GLU A 6 -14.88 -35.09 14.69
N ARG A 7 -15.41 -34.76 15.87
CA ARG A 7 -16.26 -33.58 16.06
C ARG A 7 -15.40 -32.34 15.92
N TYR A 8 -15.68 -31.53 14.90
CA TYR A 8 -15.15 -30.18 14.80
C TYR A 8 -15.48 -29.38 16.08
N PRO A 9 -14.50 -28.74 16.75
CA PRO A 9 -14.78 -27.89 17.88
C PRO A 9 -15.51 -26.62 17.43
N ARG A 10 -16.57 -26.25 18.18
CA ARG A 10 -17.30 -24.97 18.10
C ARG A 10 -16.35 -23.80 18.38
N SER A 11 -15.55 -23.36 17.41
CA SER A 11 -14.55 -22.30 17.58
C SER A 11 -15.07 -20.89 17.24
N ARG A 12 -16.36 -20.73 16.88
CA ARG A 12 -16.91 -19.43 16.49
C ARG A 12 -17.02 -18.43 17.65
N GLU A 13 -17.24 -18.91 18.86
CA GLU A 13 -17.31 -18.05 20.06
C GLU A 13 -15.93 -17.71 20.62
N ALA A 14 -14.94 -18.62 20.51
CA ALA A 14 -13.57 -18.37 20.94
C ALA A 14 -12.88 -17.27 20.12
N LEU A 15 -13.21 -17.16 18.83
CA LEU A 15 -12.68 -16.12 17.93
C LEU A 15 -13.28 -14.72 18.19
N LEU A 16 -14.46 -14.63 18.81
CA LEU A 16 -15.10 -13.35 19.11
C LEU A 16 -14.49 -12.65 20.34
N ASN A 17 -13.84 -13.40 21.23
CA ASN A 17 -13.28 -12.87 22.48
C ASN A 17 -11.80 -12.47 22.39
N GLN A 18 -11.16 -12.65 21.23
CA GLN A 18 -9.76 -12.24 20.97
C GLN A 18 -9.66 -10.93 20.18
N ARG A 19 -10.70 -10.08 20.20
CA ARG A 19 -10.54 -8.74 19.63
C ARG A 19 -9.56 -7.97 20.52
N PRO A 20 -8.44 -7.45 19.98
CA PRO A 20 -7.52 -6.64 20.75
C PRO A 20 -8.30 -5.49 21.38
N ARG A 21 -8.08 -5.25 22.68
CA ARG A 21 -8.53 -4.02 23.34
C ARG A 21 -7.86 -2.88 22.58
N VAL A 22 -8.61 -2.25 21.69
CA VAL A 22 -8.19 -1.01 21.04
C VAL A 22 -8.06 0.01 22.16
N ASP A 23 -6.83 0.35 22.50
CA ASP A 23 -6.52 1.27 23.58
C ASP A 23 -7.18 2.62 23.29
N LYS A 24 -8.00 3.09 24.23
CA LYS A 24 -8.87 4.28 24.10
C LYS A 24 -8.12 5.57 23.77
N ALA A 25 -6.79 5.59 23.86
CA ALA A 25 -5.96 6.79 23.69
C ALA A 25 -5.86 7.23 22.22
N ASP A 26 -5.95 6.31 21.26
CA ASP A 26 -5.81 6.65 19.83
C ASP A 26 -7.09 7.31 19.25
N ASN A 27 -8.14 7.38 20.07
CA ASN A 27 -9.46 7.91 19.73
C ASN A 27 -9.64 9.39 20.13
N LEU A 28 -8.56 10.15 20.34
CA LEU A 28 -8.64 11.61 20.45
C LEU A 28 -9.09 12.28 19.14
N LEU A 29 -9.11 11.53 18.03
CA LEU A 29 -9.79 11.83 16.77
C LEU A 29 -10.95 10.84 16.48
N ASP A 30 -11.64 10.36 17.52
CA ASP A 30 -12.91 9.63 17.41
C ASP A 30 -13.94 10.48 16.65
N ASP A 31 -14.88 9.83 15.97
CA ASP A 31 -16.04 10.46 15.32
C ASP A 31 -16.75 11.45 16.26
N ARG A 32 -16.69 11.24 17.58
CA ARG A 32 -17.19 12.17 18.60
C ARG A 32 -16.45 13.51 18.63
N GLY A 33 -15.12 13.50 18.56
CA GLY A 33 -14.30 14.72 18.52
C GLY A 33 -14.57 15.52 17.24
N LEU A 34 -14.66 14.84 16.10
CA LEU A 34 -15.03 15.45 14.83
C LEU A 34 -16.46 16.03 14.87
N ARG A 35 -17.42 15.32 15.47
CA ARG A 35 -18.81 15.79 15.65
C ARG A 35 -18.89 17.01 16.56
N ALA A 36 -18.12 17.04 17.65
CA ALA A 36 -18.06 18.19 18.55
C ALA A 36 -17.44 19.43 17.88
N MET A 37 -16.38 19.26 17.10
CA MET A 37 -15.81 20.35 16.29
C MET A 37 -16.80 20.83 15.21
N LEU A 38 -17.52 19.92 14.55
CA LEU A 38 -18.57 20.25 13.60
C LEU A 38 -19.74 20.99 14.23
N SER A 39 -20.13 20.65 15.47
CA SER A 39 -21.22 21.34 16.17
C SER A 39 -20.81 22.75 16.60
N GLN A 40 -19.58 22.94 17.11
CA GLN A 40 -19.05 24.27 17.43
C GLN A 40 -18.92 25.14 16.16
N ALA A 41 -18.46 24.57 15.05
CA ALA A 41 -18.37 25.25 13.76
C ALA A 41 -19.73 25.69 13.20
N LYS A 42 -20.81 24.98 13.52
CA LYS A 42 -22.18 25.30 13.08
C LYS A 42 -22.82 26.43 13.89
N GLN A 43 -22.38 26.63 15.13
CA GLN A 43 -22.85 27.72 16.02
C GLN A 43 -22.08 29.03 15.79
N GLY A 44 -20.79 28.97 15.41
CA GLY A 44 -19.99 30.15 15.07
C GLY A 44 -20.21 30.59 13.61
N GLY A 45 -21.27 31.35 13.34
CA GLY A 45 -21.55 31.88 12.00
C GLY A 45 -20.42 32.76 11.47
N THR A 46 -19.53 32.24 10.63
CA THR A 46 -18.55 33.06 9.88
C THR A 46 -17.97 32.26 8.71
N LYS A 47 -17.86 32.93 7.56
CA LYS A 47 -17.32 32.40 6.31
C LYS A 47 -15.90 31.81 6.44
N GLY A 48 -15.14 32.15 7.48
CA GLY A 48 -13.79 31.60 7.75
C GLY A 48 -13.76 30.17 8.32
N VAL A 49 -14.84 29.71 8.95
CA VAL A 49 -14.89 28.37 9.57
C VAL A 49 -15.02 27.26 8.53
N LYS A 50 -15.72 27.52 7.41
CA LYS A 50 -15.90 26.55 6.32
C LYS A 50 -14.57 26.14 5.68
N GLY A 51 -13.62 27.07 5.54
CA GLY A 51 -12.28 26.79 5.01
C GLY A 51 -11.49 25.84 5.91
N LYS A 52 -11.40 26.15 7.20
CA LYS A 52 -10.71 25.30 8.19
C LYS A 52 -11.34 23.90 8.30
N LEU A 53 -12.66 23.82 8.18
CA LEU A 53 -13.39 22.54 8.22
C LEU A 53 -13.06 21.64 7.02
N ASN A 54 -12.96 22.21 5.82
CA ASN A 54 -12.59 21.44 4.63
C ASN A 54 -11.16 20.91 4.74
N VAL A 55 -10.21 21.72 5.24
CA VAL A 55 -8.83 21.29 5.47
C VAL A 55 -8.76 20.17 6.51
N ALA A 56 -9.43 20.34 7.66
CA ALA A 56 -9.47 19.31 8.71
C ALA A 56 -10.10 18.00 8.21
N ARG A 57 -11.16 18.08 7.40
CA ARG A 57 -11.80 16.90 6.80
C ARG A 57 -10.88 16.20 5.80
N THR A 58 -10.11 16.94 5.00
CA THR A 58 -9.11 16.39 4.07
C THR A 58 -7.96 15.74 4.83
N ALA A 59 -7.45 16.39 5.88
CA ALA A 59 -6.40 15.83 6.73
C ALA A 59 -6.86 14.56 7.49
N TYR A 60 -8.09 14.56 8.02
CA TYR A 60 -8.68 13.38 8.65
C TYR A 60 -8.88 12.24 7.64
N ARG A 61 -9.35 12.56 6.42
CA ARG A 61 -9.47 11.54 5.35
C ARG A 61 -8.11 10.99 4.95
N ALA A 62 -7.08 11.84 4.83
CA ALA A 62 -5.72 11.40 4.52
C ALA A 62 -5.18 10.47 5.62
N THR A 63 -5.22 10.89 6.88
CA THR A 63 -4.76 10.06 8.02
C THR A 63 -5.55 8.76 8.14
N LYS A 64 -6.87 8.79 7.92
CA LYS A 64 -7.69 7.58 7.87
C LYS A 64 -7.36 6.70 6.66
N ILE A 65 -6.92 7.24 5.53
CA ILE A 65 -6.40 6.46 4.40
C ILE A 65 -5.09 5.76 4.81
N PHE A 66 -4.26 6.39 5.64
CA PHE A 66 -3.04 5.79 6.17
C PHE A 66 -3.27 4.81 7.32
N SER A 67 -4.39 4.85 8.04
CA SER A 67 -4.73 3.81 9.02
C SER A 67 -5.09 2.49 8.30
N SER A 68 -4.34 1.43 8.61
CA SER A 68 -4.21 0.21 7.79
C SER A 68 -4.84 -1.05 8.40
N GLU A 69 -5.84 -0.94 9.27
CA GLU A 69 -6.38 -2.11 10.02
C GLU A 69 -6.78 -3.31 9.14
N ASN A 70 -7.06 -3.12 7.85
CA ASN A 70 -7.34 -4.20 6.90
C ASN A 70 -6.56 -4.11 5.57
N SER A 71 -5.45 -3.37 5.51
CA SER A 71 -4.68 -3.29 4.25
C SER A 71 -3.70 -4.46 4.12
N ARG A 72 -3.57 -4.99 2.89
CA ARG A 72 -2.54 -5.97 2.52
C ARG A 72 -1.12 -5.45 2.79
N ILE A 73 -0.92 -4.13 2.74
CA ILE A 73 0.35 -3.46 3.04
C ILE A 73 0.21 -2.68 4.34
N THR A 74 0.71 -3.27 5.44
CA THR A 74 0.76 -2.63 6.76
C THR A 74 1.59 -1.34 6.74
N ASN A 75 1.39 -0.45 7.72
CA ASN A 75 2.17 0.80 7.83
C ASN A 75 3.68 0.57 7.92
N GLY A 76 4.12 -0.40 8.72
CA GLY A 76 5.53 -0.76 8.81
C GLY A 76 6.09 -1.24 7.47
N THR A 77 5.38 -2.12 6.76
CA THR A 77 5.84 -2.56 5.43
C THR A 77 5.84 -1.39 4.43
N ALA A 78 4.83 -0.53 4.42
CA ALA A 78 4.79 0.62 3.54
C ALA A 78 5.98 1.58 3.76
N MET A 79 6.29 1.90 5.02
CA MET A 79 7.47 2.72 5.35
C MET A 79 8.78 2.05 4.92
N LEU A 80 8.91 0.74 5.09
CA LEU A 80 10.09 -0.01 4.66
C LEU A 80 10.24 0.03 3.12
N MET A 81 9.13 -0.13 2.38
CA MET A 81 9.11 -0.06 0.92
C MET A 81 9.53 1.33 0.43
N ILE A 82 8.95 2.39 0.99
CA ILE A 82 9.27 3.77 0.63
C ILE A 82 10.71 4.11 1.00
N GLY A 83 11.18 3.71 2.18
CA GLY A 83 12.56 3.91 2.59
C GLY A 83 13.55 3.18 1.69
N THR A 84 13.22 1.95 1.26
CA THR A 84 14.06 1.20 0.30
C THR A 84 14.10 1.88 -1.06
N ALA A 85 12.96 2.40 -1.55
CA ALA A 85 12.89 3.13 -2.82
C ALA A 85 13.76 4.39 -2.77
N PHE A 86 13.67 5.14 -1.66
CA PHE A 86 14.48 6.32 -1.42
C PHE A 86 15.98 6.03 -1.38
N LEU A 87 16.38 4.89 -0.78
CA LEU A 87 17.78 4.47 -0.78
C LEU A 87 18.27 4.07 -2.18
N LEU A 88 17.42 3.45 -3.00
CA LEU A 88 17.74 3.14 -4.40
C LEU A 88 17.89 4.42 -5.22
N ASP A 89 16.99 5.39 -5.08
CA ASP A 89 17.10 6.71 -5.74
C ASP A 89 18.43 7.39 -5.37
N ILE A 90 18.82 7.40 -4.09
CA ILE A 90 20.10 7.97 -3.65
C ILE A 90 21.29 7.22 -4.25
N LEU A 91 21.23 5.88 -4.29
CA LEU A 91 22.31 5.05 -4.82
C LEU A 91 22.47 5.27 -6.34
N GLU A 92 21.37 5.29 -7.07
CA GLU A 92 21.31 5.57 -8.50
C GLU A 92 21.85 6.98 -8.78
N MET A 93 21.39 7.99 -8.04
CA MET A 93 21.91 9.36 -8.12
C MET A 93 23.40 9.45 -7.77
N ALA A 94 23.89 8.73 -6.76
CA ALA A 94 25.30 8.76 -6.37
C ALA A 94 26.20 8.10 -7.45
N THR A 95 25.72 7.03 -8.08
CA THR A 95 26.46 6.31 -9.12
C THR A 95 26.45 7.05 -10.44
N SER A 96 25.35 7.71 -10.82
CA SER A 96 25.19 8.39 -12.12
C SER A 96 26.17 9.54 -12.37
N TRP A 97 26.79 10.10 -11.31
CA TRP A 97 27.82 11.14 -11.43
C TRP A 97 29.18 10.62 -11.93
N ALA A 98 29.41 9.31 -11.90
CA ALA A 98 30.59 8.69 -12.49
C ALA A 98 30.32 8.29 -13.96
N VAL A 99 31.30 8.37 -14.85
CA VAL A 99 31.15 7.93 -16.26
C VAL A 99 30.83 6.43 -16.36
N VAL A 100 31.34 5.61 -15.43
CA VAL A 100 30.99 4.19 -15.27
C VAL A 100 29.57 4.02 -14.69
N GLY A 101 29.04 5.08 -14.09
CA GLY A 101 27.73 5.17 -13.47
C GLY A 101 26.56 4.87 -14.37
N ILE A 102 26.66 5.19 -15.67
CA ILE A 102 25.59 4.94 -16.64
C ILE A 102 25.27 3.44 -16.76
N ILE A 103 26.29 2.58 -16.71
CA ILE A 103 26.08 1.13 -16.79
C ILE A 103 25.57 0.60 -15.45
N ILE A 104 26.15 1.09 -14.35
CA ILE A 104 25.79 0.68 -12.99
C ILE A 104 24.35 1.07 -12.66
N SER A 105 23.90 2.26 -13.09
CA SER A 105 22.53 2.73 -12.86
C SER A 105 21.53 1.74 -13.45
N VAL A 106 21.70 1.32 -14.72
CA VAL A 106 20.83 0.33 -15.36
C VAL A 106 20.73 -0.97 -14.56
N PHE A 107 21.82 -1.46 -13.98
CA PHE A 107 21.78 -2.63 -13.10
C PHE A 107 21.02 -2.38 -11.81
N ILE A 108 21.17 -1.19 -11.21
CA ILE A 108 20.41 -0.77 -10.03
C ILE A 108 18.92 -0.69 -10.36
N SER A 109 18.54 -0.07 -11.48
CA SER A 109 17.13 0.05 -11.90
C SER A 109 16.51 -1.33 -12.16
N ILE A 110 17.23 -2.26 -12.81
CA ILE A 110 16.77 -3.65 -12.97
C ILE A 110 16.57 -4.33 -11.62
N PHE A 111 17.50 -4.15 -10.69
CA PHE A 111 17.40 -4.73 -9.35
C PHE A 111 16.26 -4.13 -8.55
N GLY A 112 16.05 -2.81 -8.63
CA GLY A 112 14.92 -2.10 -8.03
C GLY A 112 13.59 -2.60 -8.57
N THR A 113 13.48 -2.72 -9.89
CA THR A 113 12.33 -3.32 -10.60
C THR A 113 12.01 -4.70 -10.02
N LEU A 114 12.97 -5.63 -10.04
CA LEU A 114 12.74 -7.00 -9.57
C LEU A 114 12.40 -7.06 -8.08
N THR A 115 13.03 -6.22 -7.27
CA THR A 115 12.77 -6.12 -5.83
C THR A 115 11.33 -5.69 -5.57
N PHE A 116 10.87 -4.59 -6.15
CA PHE A 116 9.50 -4.10 -5.93
C PHE A 116 8.46 -5.01 -6.57
N PHE A 117 8.73 -5.57 -7.75
CA PHE A 117 7.87 -6.60 -8.35
C PHE A 117 7.64 -7.77 -7.38
N THR A 118 8.73 -8.30 -6.83
CA THR A 118 8.69 -9.44 -5.91
C THR A 118 7.95 -9.08 -4.63
N TRP A 119 8.22 -7.90 -4.09
CA TRP A 119 7.60 -7.45 -2.84
C TRP A 119 6.09 -7.24 -2.97
N PHE A 120 5.63 -6.61 -4.06
CA PHE A 120 4.21 -6.48 -4.33
C PHE A 120 3.55 -7.84 -4.56
N ASN A 121 4.20 -8.78 -5.25
CA ASN A 121 3.69 -10.14 -5.40
C ASN A 121 3.56 -10.88 -4.07
N ILE A 122 4.55 -10.76 -3.16
CA ILE A 122 4.50 -11.32 -1.79
C ILE A 122 3.31 -10.75 -1.01
N LYS A 123 2.97 -9.48 -1.23
CA LYS A 123 1.79 -8.83 -0.62
C LYS A 123 0.48 -9.11 -1.37
N HIS A 124 0.46 -10.03 -2.32
CA HIS A 124 -0.69 -10.34 -3.17
C HIS A 124 -1.27 -9.10 -3.87
N VAL A 125 -0.39 -8.19 -4.26
CA VAL A 125 -0.70 -7.00 -5.05
C VAL A 125 -0.36 -7.34 -6.50
N SER A 126 -1.38 -7.54 -7.33
CA SER A 126 -1.15 -7.79 -8.76
C SER A 126 -0.58 -6.51 -9.39
N VAL A 127 0.62 -6.64 -9.93
CA VAL A 127 1.33 -5.63 -10.72
C VAL A 127 1.16 -5.89 -12.23
N GLY A 128 0.53 -7.00 -12.60
CA GLY A 128 0.36 -7.43 -13.99
C GLY A 128 -0.84 -6.79 -14.68
N PRO A 129 -1.09 -7.14 -15.96
CA PRO A 129 -2.13 -6.54 -16.80
C PRO A 129 -3.56 -6.71 -16.26
N GLN A 130 -3.76 -7.61 -15.29
CA GLN A 130 -5.02 -7.80 -14.59
C GLN A 130 -5.50 -6.52 -13.87
N ASN A 131 -4.57 -5.65 -13.48
CA ASN A 131 -4.88 -4.32 -12.96
C ASN A 131 -4.14 -3.26 -13.80
N MET A 132 -4.78 -2.82 -14.89
CA MET A 132 -4.18 -1.89 -15.84
C MET A 132 -3.62 -0.62 -15.17
N LYS A 133 -4.29 -0.07 -14.15
CA LYS A 133 -3.81 1.15 -13.47
C LYS A 133 -2.46 0.93 -12.81
N ARG A 134 -2.31 -0.17 -12.07
CA ARG A 134 -1.06 -0.53 -11.38
C ARG A 134 0.02 -0.94 -12.37
N PHE A 135 -0.37 -1.72 -13.39
CA PHE A 135 0.53 -2.14 -14.45
C PHE A 135 1.13 -0.93 -15.19
N PHE A 136 0.30 0.05 -15.58
CA PHE A 136 0.79 1.25 -16.25
C PHE A 136 1.73 2.06 -15.37
N ILE A 137 1.39 2.28 -14.09
CA ILE A 137 2.28 3.00 -13.16
C ILE A 137 3.62 2.27 -13.04
N TYR A 138 3.56 0.95 -12.84
CA TYR A 138 4.76 0.14 -12.68
C TYR A 138 5.66 0.14 -13.93
N ILE A 139 5.06 -0.02 -15.12
CA ILE A 139 5.79 0.01 -16.39
C ILE A 139 6.35 1.41 -16.65
N ILE A 140 5.57 2.48 -16.43
CA ILE A 140 6.05 3.85 -16.64
C ILE A 140 7.23 4.15 -15.71
N THR A 141 7.12 3.82 -14.42
CA THR A 141 8.24 3.98 -13.47
C THR A 141 9.45 3.18 -13.95
N THR A 142 9.28 1.91 -14.31
CA THR A 142 10.39 1.06 -14.78
C THR A 142 11.06 1.60 -16.05
N VAL A 143 10.26 2.06 -17.03
CA VAL A 143 10.77 2.56 -18.31
C VAL A 143 11.49 3.89 -18.14
N LEU A 144 10.97 4.79 -17.29
CA LEU A 144 11.63 6.07 -17.03
C LEU A 144 12.99 5.88 -16.34
N GLU A 145 13.08 4.94 -15.41
CA GLU A 145 14.33 4.62 -14.70
C GLU A 145 15.35 3.93 -15.61
N LEU A 146 14.90 3.19 -16.61
CA LEU A 146 15.79 2.51 -17.56
C LEU A 146 16.50 3.46 -18.54
N ILE A 147 16.05 4.71 -18.65
CA ILE A 147 16.64 5.68 -19.58
C ILE A 147 17.80 6.38 -18.85
N PRO A 148 19.05 6.09 -19.24
CA PRO A 148 20.20 6.70 -18.59
C PRO A 148 20.18 8.23 -18.76
N GLY A 149 20.45 8.94 -17.67
CA GLY A 149 20.51 10.41 -17.65
C GLY A 149 19.19 11.10 -17.32
N ILE A 150 18.07 10.39 -17.17
CA ILE A 150 16.84 10.99 -16.61
C ILE A 150 17.06 11.44 -15.15
N ASP A 151 17.92 10.76 -14.41
CA ASP A 151 18.24 11.06 -13.00
C ASP A 151 19.02 12.37 -12.81
N LEU A 152 19.53 12.97 -13.90
CA LEU A 152 20.12 14.31 -13.85
C LEU A 152 19.06 15.38 -13.59
N ILE A 153 17.78 15.09 -13.83
CA ILE A 153 16.67 16.01 -13.58
C ILE A 153 16.17 15.79 -12.15
N PRO A 154 16.33 16.77 -11.23
CA PRO A 154 16.07 16.57 -9.80
C PRO A 154 14.66 16.10 -9.44
N VAL A 155 13.66 16.37 -10.28
CA VAL A 155 12.28 15.92 -10.08
C VAL A 155 12.07 14.49 -10.57
N LEU A 156 12.81 14.07 -11.59
CA LEU A 156 12.69 12.73 -12.18
C LEU A 156 13.59 11.71 -11.48
N ALA A 157 14.63 12.14 -10.76
CA ALA A 157 15.54 11.30 -9.97
C ALA A 157 14.90 10.58 -8.77
N TRP A 158 13.60 10.77 -8.50
CA TRP A 158 12.87 10.15 -7.39
C TRP A 158 11.75 9.23 -7.87
N MET A 159 11.87 8.67 -9.09
CA MET A 159 10.79 7.94 -9.73
C MET A 159 10.50 6.61 -9.02
N TRP A 160 11.48 5.94 -8.41
CA TRP A 160 11.21 4.78 -7.55
C TRP A 160 10.36 5.16 -6.34
N THR A 161 10.77 6.20 -5.60
CA THR A 161 10.02 6.64 -4.42
C THR A 161 8.59 7.05 -4.78
N ILE A 162 8.41 7.82 -5.86
CA ILE A 162 7.08 8.25 -6.32
C ILE A 162 6.24 7.05 -6.79
N GLY A 163 6.80 6.17 -7.63
CA GLY A 163 6.11 5.01 -8.17
C GLY A 163 5.65 4.03 -7.08
N VAL A 164 6.54 3.71 -6.14
CA VAL A 164 6.23 2.84 -4.99
C VAL A 164 5.18 3.47 -4.08
N THR A 165 5.28 4.77 -3.82
CA THR A 165 4.29 5.50 -3.01
C THR A 165 2.90 5.48 -3.67
N LEU A 166 2.82 5.77 -4.97
CA LEU A 166 1.57 5.71 -5.74
C LEU A 166 0.96 4.30 -5.73
N MET A 167 1.79 3.28 -5.92
CA MET A 167 1.36 1.88 -5.87
C MET A 167 0.79 1.48 -4.51
N ILE A 168 1.42 1.92 -3.41
CA ILE A 168 0.91 1.70 -2.05
C ILE A 168 -0.42 2.43 -1.84
N ILE A 169 -0.52 3.69 -2.27
CA ILE A 169 -1.76 4.48 -2.14
C ILE A 169 -2.91 3.80 -2.88
N ILE A 170 -2.71 3.43 -4.15
CA ILE A 170 -3.74 2.74 -4.95
C ILE A 170 -4.12 1.42 -4.30
N THR A 171 -3.14 0.67 -3.79
CA THR A 171 -3.40 -0.60 -3.10
C THR A 171 -4.28 -0.41 -1.88
N ARG A 172 -3.97 0.58 -1.05
CA ARG A 172 -4.75 0.91 0.14
C ARG A 172 -6.14 1.43 -0.18
N LEU A 173 -6.29 2.20 -1.26
CA LEU A 173 -7.59 2.68 -1.72
C LEU A 173 -8.48 1.53 -2.18
N GLU A 174 -7.94 0.58 -2.96
CA GLU A 174 -8.68 -0.61 -3.39
C GLU A 174 -9.05 -1.53 -2.21
N ASP A 175 -8.14 -1.70 -1.24
CA ASP A 175 -8.42 -2.48 -0.02
C ASP A 175 -9.58 -1.87 0.78
N LYS A 176 -9.69 -0.53 0.83
CA LYS A 176 -10.75 0.20 1.54
C LYS A 176 -12.08 0.18 0.81
N THR A 177 -12.08 0.26 -0.52
CA THR A 177 -13.32 0.23 -1.31
C THR A 177 -13.91 -1.18 -1.40
N GLY A 178 -13.16 -2.21 -0.98
CA GLY A 178 -13.60 -3.60 -1.06
C GLY A 178 -13.69 -4.12 -2.48
N ILE A 179 -13.19 -3.38 -3.47
CA ILE A 179 -13.11 -3.80 -4.86
C ILE A 179 -12.02 -4.86 -4.93
N LYS A 180 -12.42 -6.13 -4.79
CA LYS A 180 -11.56 -7.28 -5.01
C LYS A 180 -11.35 -7.44 -6.51
N ILE A 181 -10.44 -6.65 -7.07
CA ILE A 181 -9.89 -6.95 -8.40
C ILE A 181 -9.30 -8.36 -8.29
N PRO A 182 -9.62 -9.29 -9.21
CA PRO A 182 -9.17 -10.67 -9.13
C PRO A 182 -7.66 -10.69 -8.99
N THR A 183 -7.19 -10.96 -7.77
CA THR A 183 -5.82 -11.39 -7.51
C THR A 183 -5.64 -12.69 -8.27
N SER A 184 -4.51 -12.84 -8.98
CA SER A 184 -4.17 -13.99 -9.84
C SER A 184 -4.85 -15.30 -9.41
N PRO A 185 -5.40 -16.08 -10.36
CA PRO A 185 -6.22 -17.24 -10.07
C PRO A 185 -5.50 -18.10 -9.04
N LYS A 186 -6.07 -18.20 -7.83
CA LYS A 186 -5.67 -19.20 -6.86
C LYS A 186 -5.64 -20.50 -7.65
N LYS A 187 -4.46 -21.13 -7.77
CA LYS A 187 -4.37 -22.49 -8.32
C LYS A 187 -5.49 -23.26 -7.65
N ALA A 188 -6.52 -23.58 -8.42
CA ALA A 188 -7.61 -24.41 -7.93
C ALA A 188 -6.89 -25.65 -7.40
N VAL A 189 -7.02 -25.90 -6.09
CA VAL A 189 -6.45 -27.09 -5.48
C VAL A 189 -7.04 -28.22 -6.28
N THR A 190 -6.21 -28.80 -7.15
CA THR A 190 -6.57 -29.89 -8.05
C THR A 190 -7.06 -30.98 -7.12
N GLY A 191 -8.38 -31.16 -7.08
CA GLY A 191 -9.01 -32.17 -6.26
C GLY A 191 -8.30 -33.47 -6.55
N THR A 192 -7.74 -34.07 -5.49
CA THR A 192 -7.25 -35.43 -5.49
C THR A 192 -8.36 -36.29 -6.07
N ILE A 193 -8.18 -36.74 -7.31
CA ILE A 193 -9.06 -37.74 -7.90
C ILE A 193 -8.66 -39.02 -7.18
N GLU A 194 -9.39 -39.39 -6.13
CA GLU A 194 -9.28 -40.71 -5.53
C GLU A 194 -9.64 -41.72 -6.62
N SER A 195 -8.63 -42.42 -7.12
CA SER A 195 -8.79 -43.55 -8.02
C SER A 195 -9.28 -44.74 -7.19
N THR A 196 -10.53 -45.11 -7.42
CA THR A 196 -11.17 -46.35 -6.95
C THR A 196 -10.56 -47.59 -7.60
#